data_AF-A0A521GY19-F1
#
_entry.id   AF-A0A521GY19-F1
#
_cell.length_a   1.000
_cell.length_b   1.000
_cell.length_c   1.000
_cell.angle_alpha   90.00
_cell.angle_beta   90.00
_cell.angle_gamma   90.00
#
_symmetry.space_group_name_H-M   'P 1'
#
loop_
_entity.id
_entity.type
_entity.pdbx_description
1 polymer ?
#
loop_
_entity_poly.entity_id
_entity_poly.type
_entity_poly.pdbx_seq_one_letter_code
_entity_poly.pdbx_strand_id
1 'polypeptide(L)' 'MTRALDAVIAKVATLPPEEQDRVAIWLLDELRDEKAWARQFGASQSALSKLAAEARDDRAAGRTAVLDPDKL' A
#
# COMPACT_ATOMS: atom_id res chain seq x y z
N MET A 1 20.49 12.25 8.16
CA MET A 1 19.07 11.86 8.23
C MET A 1 18.22 13.09 7.94
N THR A 2 16.94 12.93 7.58
CA THR A 2 16.03 14.09 7.51
C THR A 2 15.67 14.50 8.94
N ARG A 3 15.35 15.78 9.15
CA ARG A 3 14.94 16.27 10.49
C ARG A 3 13.78 15.48 11.09
N ALA A 4 12.86 15.01 10.25
CA ALA A 4 11.74 14.19 10.66
C ALA A 4 12.20 12.80 11.17
N LEU A 5 13.11 12.14 10.45
CA LEU A 5 13.62 10.84 10.85
C LEU A 5 14.51 10.94 12.11
N ASP A 6 15.29 12.02 12.23
CA ASP A 6 16.04 12.32 13.46
C ASP A 6 15.11 12.44 14.68
N ALA A 7 13.99 13.17 14.55
CA ALA A 7 13.03 13.36 15.62
C ALA A 7 12.34 12.06 16.05
N VAL A 8 11.98 11.20 15.09
CA VAL A 8 11.40 9.88 15.36
C VAL A 8 12.39 9.00 16.11
N ILE A 9 13.64 8.90 15.64
CA ILE A 9 14.67 8.07 16.29
C ILE A 9 14.96 8.60 17.69
N ALA A 10 15.06 9.91 17.88
CA ALA A 10 15.24 10.51 19.21
C ALA A 10 14.09 10.13 20.16
N LYS A 11 12.84 10.11 19.68
CA LYS A 11 11.69 9.70 20.49
C LYS A 11 11.74 8.21 20.83
N VAL A 12 12.03 7.34 19.87
CA VAL A 12 12.13 5.89 20.07
C VAL A 12 13.24 5.57 21.08
N ALA A 13 14.38 6.25 21.01
CA ALA A 13 15.50 6.06 21.94
C ALA A 13 15.15 6.34 23.42
N THR A 14 14.06 7.07 23.70
CA THR A 14 13.58 7.30 25.08
C THR A 14 12.75 6.15 25.66
N LEU A 15 12.36 5.17 24.84
CA LEU A 15 11.52 4.04 25.24
C LEU A 15 12.36 2.92 25.90
N PRO A 16 11.74 2.01 26.68
CA PRO A 16 12.41 0.80 27.15
C PRO A 16 12.94 -0.04 25.98
N PRO A 17 14.04 -0.80 26.15
CA PRO A 17 14.66 -1.58 25.06
C PRO A 17 13.68 -2.50 24.31
N GLU A 18 12.79 -3.18 25.04
CA GLU A 18 11.78 -4.05 24.42
C GLU A 18 10.84 -3.27 23.47
N GLU A 19 10.44 -2.06 23.85
CA GLU A 19 9.60 -1.22 22.99
C GLU A 19 10.37 -0.68 21.79
N GLN A 20 11.66 -0.36 21.95
CA GLN A 20 12.53 0.02 20.84
C GLN A 20 12.60 -1.11 19.81
N ASP A 21 12.84 -2.34 20.26
CA ASP A 21 12.93 -3.52 19.40
C ASP A 21 11.60 -3.79 18.70
N ARG A 22 10.47 -3.65 19.40
CA ARG A 22 9.13 -3.79 18.80
C ARG A 22 8.89 -2.77 17.69
N VAL A 23 9.26 -1.50 17.90
CA VAL A 23 9.14 -0.46 16.86
C VAL A 23 10.08 -0.75 15.69
N ALA A 24 11.31 -1.21 15.96
CA ALA A 24 12.27 -1.54 14.92
C ALA A 24 11.79 -2.70 14.03
N ILE A 25 11.28 -3.78 14.64
CA ILE A 25 10.72 -4.93 13.90
C ILE A 25 9.54 -4.48 13.03
N TRP A 26 8.58 -3.75 13.62
CA TRP A 26 7.42 -3.25 12.88
C TRP A 26 7.83 -2.37 11.68
N LEU A 27 8.76 -1.43 11.87
CA LEU A 27 9.19 -0.53 10.80
C LEU A 27 9.93 -1.28 9.69
N LEU A 28 10.75 -2.27 10.03
CA LEU A 28 11.45 -3.09 9.04
C LEU A 28 10.49 -3.95 8.22
N ASP A 29 9.46 -4.48 8.86
CA ASP A 29 8.39 -5.23 8.18
C ASP A 29 7.62 -4.33 7.21
N GLU A 30 7.21 -3.14 7.65
CA GLU A 30 6.50 -2.17 6.81
C GLU A 30 7.34 -1.77 5.57
N LEU A 31 8.62 -1.50 5.75
CA LEU A 31 9.52 -1.16 4.64
C LEU A 31 9.72 -2.31 3.66
N ARG A 32 9.73 -3.56 4.14
CA ARG A 32 9.79 -4.74 3.28
C ARG A 32 8.51 -4.87 2.47
N ASP A 33 7.36 -4.69 3.10
CA ASP A 33 6.06 -4.85 2.48
C ASP A 33 5.82 -3.75 1.44
N GLU A 34 6.16 -2.49 1.75
CA GLU A 34 6.12 -1.38 0.79
C GLU A 34 7.01 -1.67 -0.43
N LYS A 35 8.23 -2.17 -0.21
CA LYS A 35 9.12 -2.56 -1.32
C LYS A 35 8.54 -3.70 -2.15
N ALA A 36 7.91 -4.67 -1.52
CA ALA A 36 7.26 -5.78 -2.21
C ALA A 36 6.05 -5.30 -3.02
N TRP A 37 5.25 -4.40 -2.46
CA TRP A 37 4.10 -3.78 -3.11
C TRP A 37 4.52 -2.96 -4.31
N ALA A 38 5.50 -2.06 -4.16
CA ALA A 38 6.00 -1.23 -5.25
C ALA A 38 6.49 -2.07 -6.45
N ARG A 39 7.17 -3.20 -6.19
CA ARG A 39 7.59 -4.13 -7.26
C ARG A 39 6.40 -4.78 -7.96
N GLN A 40 5.47 -5.34 -7.19
CA GLN A 40 4.31 -6.03 -7.75
C GLN A 40 3.41 -5.08 -8.53
N PHE A 41 3.14 -3.90 -7.97
CA PHE A 41 2.35 -2.87 -8.61
C PHE A 41 3.03 -2.33 -9.88
N GLY A 42 4.34 -2.09 -9.84
CA GLY A 42 5.11 -1.69 -11.02
C GLY A 42 5.04 -2.71 -12.16
N ALA A 43 5.02 -4.01 -11.84
CA ALA A 43 4.88 -5.08 -12.83
C ALA A 43 3.42 -5.27 -13.34
N SER A 44 2.43 -4.70 -12.65
CA SER A 44 1.00 -4.95 -12.94
C SER A 44 0.39 -4.06 -14.04
N GLN A 45 1.12 -3.05 -14.54
CA GLN A 45 0.57 -1.99 -15.39
C GLN A 45 -0.12 -2.50 -16.67
N SER A 46 0.43 -3.54 -17.32
CA SER A 46 -0.18 -4.12 -18.50
C SER A 46 -1.51 -4.81 -18.18
N ALA A 47 -1.55 -5.61 -17.10
CA ALA A 47 -2.76 -6.30 -16.66
C ALA A 47 -3.85 -5.30 -16.23
N LEU A 48 -3.48 -4.27 -15.45
CA LEU A 48 -4.40 -3.20 -15.05
C LEU A 48 -4.93 -2.41 -16.25
N SER A 49 -4.09 -2.14 -17.25
CA SER A 49 -4.51 -1.45 -18.47
C SER A 49 -5.52 -2.28 -19.26
N LYS A 50 -5.31 -3.60 -19.35
CA LYS A 50 -6.25 -4.52 -19.99
C LYS A 50 -7.60 -4.54 -19.26
N LEU A 51 -7.60 -4.71 -17.93
CA LEU A 51 -8.83 -4.68 -17.11
C LEU A 51 -9.57 -3.34 -17.27
N ALA A 52 -8.84 -2.22 -17.33
CA ALA A 52 -9.43 -0.91 -17.52
C ALA A 52 -10.00 -0.70 -18.94
N ALA A 53 -9.47 -1.38 -19.96
CA ALA A 53 -10.05 -1.38 -21.29
C ALA A 53 -11.34 -2.21 -21.32
N GLU A 54 -11.29 -3.43 -20.78
CA GLU A 54 -12.45 -4.34 -20.67
C GLU A 54 -13.63 -3.67 -19.95
N ALA A 55 -13.37 -3.02 -18.81
CA ALA A 55 -14.41 -2.30 -18.07
C ALA A 55 -15.04 -1.14 -18.86
N ARG A 56 -14.25 -0.46 -19.71
CA ARG A 56 -14.77 0.60 -20.59
C ARG A 56 -15.62 0.03 -21.72
N ASP A 57 -15.19 -1.09 -22.31
CA ASP A 57 -15.93 -1.77 -23.37
C ASP A 57 -17.26 -2.34 -22.84
N ASP A 58 -17.27 -2.92 -21.63
CA ASP A 58 -18.48 -3.37 -20.95
C ASP A 58 -19.45 -2.23 -20.72
N ARG A 59 -18.96 -1.07 -20.25
CA ARG A 59 -19.79 0.12 -20.06
C ARG A 59 -20.36 0.63 -21.37
N ALA A 60 -19.54 0.72 -22.42
CA ALA A 60 -19.97 1.18 -23.74
C ALA A 60 -21.03 0.25 -24.35
N ALA A 61 -20.94 -1.05 -24.07
CA ALA A 61 -21.90 -2.05 -24.51
C ALA A 61 -23.15 -2.18 -23.61
N GLY A 62 -23.29 -1.34 -22.57
CA GLY A 62 -24.42 -1.38 -21.65
C GLY A 62 -24.43 -2.61 -20.72
N ARG A 63 -23.29 -3.29 -20.55
CA ARG A 63 -23.14 -4.48 -19.68
C ARG A 63 -22.86 -4.14 -18.20
N THR A 64 -22.80 -2.86 -17.86
CA THR A 64 -22.55 -2.39 -16.47
C THR A 64 -23.84 -1.97 -15.79
N ALA A 65 -23.95 -2.24 -14.49
CA ALA A 65 -25.02 -1.73 -13.62
C ALA A 65 -24.46 -0.82 -12.53
N VAL A 66 -25.33 -0.01 -11.92
CA VAL A 66 -24.98 0.76 -10.72
C VAL A 66 -24.71 -0.22 -9.58
N LEU A 67 -23.57 -0.04 -8.90
CA LEU A 67 -23.23 -0.80 -7.71
C LEU A 67 -24.17 -0.40 -6.56
N ASP A 68 -24.85 -1.38 -5.97
CA ASP A 68 -25.63 -1.25 -4.74
C ASP A 68 -24.85 -1.92 -3.60
N PRO A 69 -24.15 -1.16 -2.74
CA PRO A 69 -23.30 -1.73 -1.70
C PRO A 69 -24.06 -2.55 -0.65
N ASP A 70 -25.35 -2.27 -0.46
CA ASP A 70 -26.20 -2.99 0.51
C ASP A 70 -26.63 -4.38 0.01
N LYS A 71 -26.31 -4.70 -1.25
CA LYS A 71 -26.60 -6.00 -1.90
C LYS A 71 -25.34 -6.80 -2.25
N LEU A 72 -24.19 -6.40 -1.73
CA LEU A 72 -22.92 -7.13 -1.87
C LEU A 72 -22.83 -8.36 -0.98
#